data_AF-A0A162LD31-F1
#
_entry.id   AF-A0A162LD31-F1
#
_cell.length_a   1.000
_cell.length_b   1.000
_cell.length_c   1.000
_cell.angle_alpha   90.00
_cell.angle_beta   90.00
_cell.angle_gamma   90.00
#
_symmetry.space_group_name_H-M   'P 1'
#
loop_
_entity.id
_entity.type
_entity.pdbx_description
1 polymer ?
#
loop_
_entity_poly.entity_id
_entity_poly.type
_entity_poly.pdbx_seq_one_letter_code
_entity_poly.pdbx_strand_id
1 'polypeptide(L)'
;MVLDLMTAGLALLIVSFAVYLRDKVSVGLTGVALVQLISMSQALNMLIYFWTSVEISIGAVARIKNFTEEAGGENKPDETTQPPDTRPSAGKIEVRNLTASYDDLESAKALDSIEVTINPGEKVGICGRTGRQVYRLNLKDT
;
A
#
# COMPACT_ATOMS: atom_id res chain seq x y z
N MET A 1 17.68 15.82 -2.91
CA MET A 1 18.69 15.58 -3.97
C MET A 1 18.11 15.80 -5.36
N VAL A 2 17.23 14.95 -5.91
CA VAL A 2 16.60 15.18 -7.24
C VAL A 2 15.66 16.38 -7.26
N LEU A 3 14.88 16.59 -6.20
CA LEU A 3 13.98 17.74 -6.06
C LEU A 3 14.75 19.08 -6.06
N ASP A 4 15.92 19.12 -5.43
CA ASP A 4 16.78 20.31 -5.37
C ASP A 4 17.38 20.62 -6.74
N LEU A 5 17.71 19.60 -7.54
CA LEU A 5 18.19 19.78 -8.91
C LEU A 5 17.08 20.30 -9.84
N MET A 6 15.85 19.80 -9.69
CA MET A 6 14.70 20.23 -10.48
C MET A 6 14.30 21.68 -10.16
N THR A 7 14.29 22.04 -8.87
CA THR A 7 14.01 23.41 -8.43
C THR A 7 15.11 24.38 -8.87
N ALA A 8 16.38 23.98 -8.77
CA ALA A 8 17.50 24.78 -9.28
C ALA A 8 17.42 24.99 -10.80
N GLY A 9 17.09 23.94 -11.57
CA GLY A 9 16.91 24.04 -13.03
C GLY A 9 15.76 24.99 -13.41
N LEU A 10 14.63 24.90 -12.70
CA LEU A 10 13.47 25.77 -12.94
C LEU A 10 13.79 27.24 -12.58
N ALA A 11 14.48 27.47 -11.47
CA ALA A 11 14.91 28.80 -11.05
C ALA A 11 15.89 29.43 -12.05
N LEU A 12 16.86 28.65 -12.55
CA LEU A 12 17.80 29.11 -13.58
C LEU A 12 17.11 29.49 -14.88
N LEU A 13 16.11 28.71 -15.31
CA LEU A 13 15.29 29.05 -16.47
C LEU A 13 14.55 30.37 -16.30
N ILE A 14 13.89 30.56 -15.16
CA ILE A 14 13.12 31.79 -14.87
C ILE A 14 14.06 33.01 -14.85
N VAL A 15 15.20 32.91 -14.15
CA VAL A 15 16.19 33.99 -14.06
C VAL A 15 16.80 34.29 -15.43
N SER A 16 17.16 33.27 -16.21
CA SER A 16 17.71 33.45 -17.56
C SER A 16 16.73 34.16 -18.49
N PHE A 17 15.44 33.78 -18.44
CA PHE A 17 14.40 34.47 -19.18
C PHE A 17 14.21 35.91 -18.72
N ALA A 18 14.17 36.16 -17.42
CA ALA A 18 14.01 37.51 -16.87
C ALA A 18 15.16 38.45 -17.29
N VAL A 19 16.40 37.95 -17.32
CA VAL A 19 17.58 38.72 -17.76
C VAL A 19 17.55 38.94 -19.28
N TYR A 20 17.24 37.90 -20.06
CA TYR A 20 17.15 38.01 -21.52
C TYR A 20 16.08 39.02 -21.97
N LEU A 21 14.97 39.11 -21.23
CA LEU A 21 13.90 40.06 -21.53
C LEU A 21 14.26 41.51 -21.14
N ARG A 22 15.20 41.74 -20.21
CA ARG A 22 15.50 43.10 -19.70
C ARG A 22 16.19 44.01 -20.72
N ASP A 23 17.03 43.46 -21.59
CA ASP A 23 17.87 44.25 -22.52
C ASP A 23 17.19 44.62 -23.86
N LYS A 24 15.97 44.14 -24.14
CA LYS A 24 15.39 44.19 -25.50
C LYS A 24 14.10 45.00 -25.67
N VAL A 25 13.69 45.82 -24.70
CA VAL A 25 12.28 46.26 -24.65
C VAL A 25 12.02 47.70 -25.10
N SER A 26 11.25 47.87 -26.18
CA SER A 26 10.51 49.09 -26.50
C SER A 26 9.07 48.99 -25.95
N VAL A 27 8.42 50.11 -25.64
CA VAL A 27 7.14 50.17 -24.89
C VAL A 27 6.03 49.25 -25.44
N GLY A 28 5.93 49.06 -26.76
CA GLY A 28 4.97 48.14 -27.38
C GLY A 28 5.35 46.66 -27.31
N LEU A 29 6.65 46.35 -27.30
CA LEU A 29 7.18 44.99 -27.15
C LEU A 29 7.07 44.50 -25.70
N THR A 30 7.03 45.40 -24.70
CA THR A 30 6.83 45.04 -23.28
C THR A 30 5.51 44.30 -23.07
N GLY A 31 4.43 44.73 -23.73
CA GLY A 31 3.12 44.08 -23.60
C GLY A 31 3.14 42.65 -24.11
N VAL A 32 3.77 42.41 -25.26
CA VAL A 32 3.96 41.06 -25.82
C VAL A 32 4.86 40.21 -24.94
N ALA A 33 5.94 40.78 -24.40
CA ALA A 33 6.85 40.09 -23.50
C ALA A 33 6.17 39.66 -22.17
N LEU A 34 5.30 40.51 -21.61
CA LEU A 34 4.51 40.18 -20.42
C LEU A 34 3.53 39.04 -20.69
N VAL A 35 2.83 39.05 -21.83
CA VAL A 35 1.96 37.94 -22.23
C VAL A 35 2.76 36.65 -22.40
N GLN A 36 3.96 36.73 -22.99
CA GLN A 36 4.84 35.58 -23.15
C GLN A 36 5.33 35.02 -21.80
N LEU A 37 5.63 35.88 -20.83
CA LEU A 37 5.98 35.46 -19.47
C LEU A 37 4.83 34.76 -18.75
N ILE A 38 3.60 35.25 -18.92
CA ILE A 38 2.40 34.62 -18.36
C ILE A 38 2.20 33.24 -18.99
N SER A 39 2.28 33.12 -20.31
CA SER A 39 2.18 31.85 -21.03
C SER A 39 3.27 30.86 -20.60
N MET A 40 4.51 31.33 -20.41
CA MET A 40 5.61 30.50 -19.93
C MET A 40 5.37 30.03 -18.48
N SER A 41 4.88 30.91 -17.62
CA SER A 41 4.55 30.57 -16.23
C SER A 41 3.45 29.51 -16.17
N GLN A 42 2.45 29.60 -17.04
CA GLN A 42 1.40 28.58 -17.18
C GLN A 42 1.98 27.23 -17.66
N ALA A 43 2.86 27.24 -18.65
CA ALA A 43 3.52 26.03 -19.15
C ALA A 43 4.40 25.36 -18.07
N LEU A 44 5.14 26.16 -17.29
CA LEU A 44 5.95 25.65 -16.18
C LEU A 44 5.09 25.04 -15.07
N ASN A 45 3.98 25.68 -14.70
CA ASN A 45 3.04 25.12 -13.74
C ASN A 45 2.50 23.77 -14.24
N MET A 46 2.08 23.69 -15.50
CA MET A 46 1.61 22.44 -16.11
C MET A 46 2.69 21.35 -16.09
N LEU A 47 3.95 21.71 -16.36
CA LEU A 47 5.07 20.79 -16.29
C LEU A 47 5.31 20.27 -14.87
N ILE A 48 5.25 21.13 -13.85
CA ILE A 48 5.40 20.73 -12.44
C ILE A 48 4.27 19.78 -12.03
N TYR A 49 3.03 20.06 -12.44
CA TYR A 49 1.90 19.16 -12.19
C TYR A 49 2.11 17.80 -12.83
N PHE A 50 2.52 17.77 -14.11
CA PHE A 50 2.80 16.52 -14.81
C PHE A 50 3.93 15.74 -14.14
N TRP A 51 5.03 16.41 -13.79
CA TRP A 51 6.17 15.82 -13.08
C TRP A 51 5.74 15.19 -11.75
N THR A 52 4.99 15.94 -10.94
CA THR A 52 4.48 15.46 -9.64
C THR A 52 3.59 14.24 -9.80
N SER A 53 2.73 14.23 -10.83
CA SER A 53 1.85 13.10 -11.13
C SER A 53 2.64 11.81 -11.46
N VAL A 54 3.71 11.96 -12.26
CA VAL A 54 4.59 10.84 -12.61
C VAL A 54 5.32 10.32 -11.37
N GLU A 55 5.88 11.19 -10.55
CA GLU A 55 6.58 10.81 -9.30
C GLU A 55 5.66 10.02 -8.36
N ILE A 56 4.43 10.51 -8.14
CA ILE A 56 3.43 9.83 -7.30
C ILE A 56 3.09 8.44 -7.87
N SER A 57 2.89 8.36 -9.19
CA SER A 57 2.53 7.10 -9.85
C SER A 57 3.64 6.06 -9.73
N ILE A 58 4.90 6.46 -9.92
CA ILE A 58 6.07 5.58 -9.75
C ILE A 58 6.17 5.10 -8.30
N GLY A 59 6.02 5.99 -7.32
CA GLY A 59 6.05 5.62 -5.90
C GLY A 59 4.91 4.69 -5.47
N ALA A 60 3.74 4.79 -6.11
CA ALA A 60 2.64 3.85 -5.89
C ALA A 60 2.97 2.45 -6.42
N VAL A 61 3.47 2.37 -7.67
CA VAL A 61 3.87 1.09 -8.27
C VAL A 61 5.00 0.43 -7.48
N ALA A 62 6.00 1.20 -7.04
CA ALA A 62 7.10 0.69 -6.23
C ALA A 62 6.60 0.05 -4.92
N ARG A 63 5.64 0.68 -4.24
CA ARG A 63 5.04 0.12 -3.00
C ARG A 63 4.28 -1.18 -3.25
N ILE A 64 3.49 -1.26 -4.33
CA ILE A 64 2.76 -2.47 -4.71
C ILE A 64 3.73 -3.60 -5.04
N LYS A 65 4.80 -3.28 -5.79
CA LYS A 65 5.84 -4.23 -6.15
C LYS A 65 6.54 -4.78 -4.89
N ASN A 66 6.97 -3.89 -3.99
CA ASN A 66 7.59 -4.30 -2.74
C ASN A 66 6.64 -5.18 -1.90
N PHE A 67 5.36 -4.81 -1.79
CA PHE A 67 4.38 -5.62 -1.08
C PHE A 67 4.22 -7.02 -1.71
N THR A 68 4.22 -7.11 -3.04
CA THR A 68 4.08 -8.39 -3.76
C THR A 68 5.33 -9.26 -3.65
N GLU A 69 6.52 -8.65 -3.58
CA GLU A 69 7.79 -9.36 -3.44
C GLU A 69 8.09 -9.77 -2.00
N GLU A 70 7.69 -8.97 -1.00
CA GLU A 70 7.89 -9.24 0.42
C GLU A 70 6.82 -10.16 1.01
N ALA A 71 5.56 -10.01 0.59
CA ALA A 71 4.48 -10.92 0.96
C ALA A 71 4.58 -12.18 0.09
N GLY A 72 5.51 -13.07 0.45
CA GLY A 72 5.58 -14.41 -0.13
C GLY A 72 4.17 -15.02 -0.17
N GLY A 73 3.73 -15.44 -1.35
CA GLY A 73 2.37 -15.92 -1.54
C GLY A 73 2.03 -17.05 -0.56
N GLU A 74 0.86 -16.96 0.08
CA GLU A 74 0.35 -18.02 0.96
C GLU A 74 0.26 -19.37 0.23
N ASN A 75 0.04 -19.32 -1.10
CA ASN A 75 -0.02 -20.49 -1.97
C ASN A 75 1.39 -20.95 -2.33
N LYS A 76 1.85 -22.02 -1.67
CA LYS A 76 3.18 -22.58 -1.97
C LYS A 76 3.15 -23.32 -3.31
N PRO A 77 4.26 -23.36 -4.08
CA PRO A 77 4.31 -24.04 -5.38
C PRO A 77 3.87 -25.52 -5.34
N ASP A 78 4.00 -26.17 -4.18
CA ASP A 78 3.61 -27.57 -3.94
C ASP A 78 2.12 -27.74 -3.54
N GLU A 79 1.35 -26.67 -3.36
CA GLU A 79 -0.07 -26.74 -3.00
C GLU A 79 -0.94 -26.86 -4.26
N THR A 80 -0.92 -28.04 -4.89
CA THR A 80 -1.75 -28.36 -6.07
C THR A 80 -3.15 -28.89 -5.70
N THR A 81 -3.50 -28.87 -4.41
CA THR A 81 -4.75 -29.47 -3.92
C THR A 81 -5.91 -28.52 -4.16
N GLN A 82 -6.63 -28.71 -5.26
CA GLN A 82 -7.85 -27.97 -5.53
C GLN A 82 -8.95 -28.46 -4.58
N PRO A 83 -9.61 -27.59 -3.78
CA PRO A 83 -10.73 -28.02 -2.97
C PRO A 83 -11.87 -28.51 -3.88
N PRO A 84 -12.57 -29.59 -3.52
CA PRO A 84 -13.67 -30.09 -4.33
C PRO A 84 -14.78 -29.03 -4.50
N ASP A 85 -15.38 -28.96 -5.70
CA ASP A 85 -16.46 -28.00 -6.04
C ASP A 85 -17.72 -28.17 -5.17
N THR A 86 -17.84 -29.32 -4.51
CA THR A 86 -18.85 -29.54 -3.48
C THR A 86 -18.44 -28.77 -2.23
N ARG A 87 -19.02 -27.59 -2.01
CA ARG A 87 -19.01 -26.96 -0.68
C ARG A 87 -19.40 -28.01 0.37
N PRO A 88 -18.71 -28.08 1.52
CA PRO A 88 -19.04 -29.04 2.56
C PRO A 88 -20.50 -28.85 2.99
N SER A 89 -21.35 -29.82 2.63
CA SER A 89 -22.79 -29.80 2.86
C SER A 89 -23.16 -30.01 4.33
N ALA A 90 -22.29 -30.71 5.07
CA ALA A 90 -22.30 -30.77 6.51
C ALA A 90 -21.27 -29.77 7.04
N GLY A 91 -21.69 -28.64 7.60
CA GLY A 91 -20.84 -27.61 8.20
C GLY A 91 -20.16 -28.05 9.50
N LYS A 92 -19.71 -29.30 9.59
CA LYS A 92 -18.95 -29.83 10.72
C LYS A 92 -17.52 -29.32 10.61
N ILE A 93 -17.04 -28.64 11.64
CA ILE A 93 -15.66 -28.15 11.73
C ILE A 93 -14.98 -28.91 12.85
N GLU A 94 -13.88 -29.59 12.54
CA GLU A 94 -13.08 -30.31 13.52
C GLU A 94 -11.65 -29.80 13.47
N VAL A 95 -11.24 -29.13 14.55
CA VAL A 95 -9.88 -28.62 14.75
C VAL A 95 -9.18 -29.60 15.69
N ARG A 96 -8.11 -30.24 15.21
CA ARG A 96 -7.33 -31.23 15.97
C ARG A 96 -5.92 -30.72 16.18
N ASN A 97 -5.49 -30.63 17.44
CA ASN A 97 -4.11 -30.27 17.82
C ASN A 97 -3.57 -28.98 17.16
N LEU A 98 -4.43 -27.96 16.99
CA LEU A 98 -4.01 -26.72 16.35
C LEU A 98 -3.02 -25.97 17.25
N THR A 99 -1.82 -25.77 16.72
CA THR A 99 -0.74 -24.99 17.35
C THR A 99 -0.37 -23.87 16.38
N ALA A 100 -0.34 -22.64 16.86
CA ALA A 100 -0.03 -21.47 16.05
C ALA A 100 0.94 -20.56 16.82
N SER A 101 1.95 -20.06 16.13
CA SER A 101 2.94 -19.10 16.63
C SER A 101 3.05 -17.93 15.66
N TYR A 102 3.42 -16.76 16.17
CA TYR A 102 3.83 -15.64 15.33
C TYR A 102 5.31 -15.81 14.96
N ASP A 103 5.66 -15.49 13.71
CA ASP A 103 6.99 -15.74 13.14
C ASP A 103 8.13 -15.06 13.92
N ASP A 104 7.86 -13.95 14.61
CA ASP A 104 8.87 -13.19 15.37
C ASP A 104 9.18 -13.74 16.78
N LEU A 105 8.47 -14.77 17.23
CA LEU A 105 8.61 -15.31 18.58
C LEU A 105 8.62 -16.85 18.57
N GLU A 106 9.73 -17.46 18.14
CA GLU A 106 9.96 -18.92 18.17
C GLU A 106 9.63 -19.55 19.55
N SER A 107 9.69 -18.77 20.63
CA SER A 107 9.48 -19.26 22.00
C SER A 107 8.04 -19.09 22.53
N ALA A 108 7.15 -18.36 21.85
CA ALA A 108 5.81 -18.06 22.36
C ALA A 108 4.72 -18.56 21.41
N LYS A 109 4.24 -19.79 21.65
CA LYS A 109 3.04 -20.30 21.00
C LYS A 109 1.83 -19.44 21.40
N ALA A 110 1.13 -18.91 20.40
CA ALA A 110 -0.11 -18.15 20.57
C ALA A 110 -1.30 -19.09 20.84
N LEU A 111 -1.31 -20.25 20.17
CA LEU A 111 -2.22 -21.37 20.42
C LEU A 111 -1.39 -22.63 20.63
N ASP A 112 -1.72 -23.43 21.65
CA ASP A 112 -1.02 -24.67 21.96
C ASP A 112 -2.05 -25.79 22.12
N SER A 113 -1.99 -26.78 21.21
CA SER A 113 -2.79 -28.01 21.25
C SER A 113 -4.30 -27.80 21.49
N ILE A 114 -4.92 -26.93 20.69
CA ILE A 114 -6.37 -26.72 20.76
C ILE A 114 -7.12 -27.82 20.00
N GLU A 115 -8.10 -28.42 20.67
CA GLU A 115 -9.05 -29.37 20.10
C GLU A 115 -10.48 -28.83 20.21
N VAL A 116 -11.17 -28.69 19.08
CA VAL A 116 -12.55 -28.16 19.01
C VAL A 116 -13.32 -28.90 17.94
N THR A 117 -14.50 -29.39 18.31
CA THR A 117 -15.44 -29.98 17.37
C THR A 117 -16.72 -29.17 17.39
N ILE A 118 -17.09 -28.61 16.25
CA ILE A 118 -18.33 -27.86 16.04
C ILE A 118 -19.23 -28.70 15.14
N ASN A 119 -20.39 -29.09 15.65
CA ASN A 119 -21.36 -29.86 14.89
C ASN A 119 -22.22 -28.95 13.99
N PRO A 120 -22.77 -29.49 12.88
CA PRO A 120 -23.65 -28.71 12.01
C PRO A 120 -24.85 -28.15 12.79
N GLY A 121 -25.04 -26.82 12.74
CA GLY A 121 -26.15 -26.13 13.41
C GLY A 121 -25.84 -25.57 14.81
N GLU A 122 -24.65 -25.85 15.37
CA GLU A 122 -24.22 -25.24 16.64
C GLU A 122 -23.71 -23.80 16.44
N LYS A 123 -24.08 -22.90 17.36
CA LYS A 123 -23.53 -21.54 17.44
C LYS A 123 -22.53 -21.49 18.60
N VAL A 124 -21.25 -21.38 18.28
CA VAL A 124 -20.17 -21.34 19.28
C VAL A 124 -19.61 -19.93 19.38
N GLY A 125 -19.52 -19.40 20.60
CA GLY A 125 -18.87 -18.13 20.89
C GLY A 125 -17.45 -18.33 21.43
N ILE A 126 -16.46 -17.66 20.83
CA ILE A 126 -15.09 -17.65 21.33
C ILE A 126 -14.92 -16.45 22.26
N CYS A 127 -14.71 -16.72 23.55
CA CYS A 127 -14.47 -15.69 24.55
C CYS A 127 -13.05 -15.81 25.11
N GLY A 128 -12.31 -14.71 25.18
CA GLY A 128 -10.93 -14.68 25.69
C GLY A 128 -10.56 -13.31 26.26
N ARG A 129 -9.62 -13.31 27.21
CA ARG A 129 -9.03 -12.07 27.76
C ARG A 129 -7.99 -11.57 26.75
N THR A 130 -8.05 -10.31 26.35
CA THR A 130 -7.13 -9.72 25.37
C THR A 130 -5.68 -10.02 25.73
N GLY A 131 -4.96 -10.75 24.87
CA GLY A 131 -3.54 -11.06 25.04
C GLY A 131 -3.17 -12.32 25.84
N ARG A 132 -4.08 -13.25 26.13
CA ARG A 132 -3.72 -14.58 26.70
C ARG A 132 -4.19 -15.73 25.81
N GLN A 133 -3.33 -16.75 25.71
CA GLN A 133 -3.59 -17.98 24.98
C GLN A 133 -4.93 -18.61 25.44
N VAL A 134 -5.78 -18.99 24.47
CA VAL A 134 -7.10 -19.57 24.73
C VAL A 134 -6.92 -21.04 25.11
N TYR A 135 -6.78 -21.31 26.42
CA TYR A 135 -6.43 -22.66 26.90
C TYR A 135 -7.59 -23.65 27.01
N ARG A 136 -8.87 -23.24 26.95
CA ARG A 136 -10.01 -24.16 26.87
C ARG A 136 -11.27 -23.44 26.41
N LEU A 137 -11.89 -23.96 25.35
CA LEU A 137 -13.26 -23.62 24.99
C LEU A 137 -14.20 -24.52 25.82
N ASN A 138 -14.67 -24.03 26.96
CA ASN A 138 -15.84 -24.62 27.60
C ASN A 138 -17.07 -24.08 26.89
N LEU A 139 -17.65 -24.91 26.03
CA LEU A 139 -18.97 -24.70 25.46
C LEU A 139 -19.97 -24.61 26.62
N LYS A 140 -20.67 -23.47 26.71
CA LYS A 140 -21.80 -23.29 27.61
C LYS A 140 -23.01 -23.14 26.72
N ASP A 141 -23.83 -24.18 26.67
CA ASP A 141 -25.09 -24.19 25.92
C ASP A 141 -25.95 -23.00 26.34
N THR A 142 -26.48 -22.28 25.36
CA THR A 142 -27.58 -21.32 25.51
C THR A 142 -28.58 -21.57 24.40
#